data_AF-A0A6V7I2S2-F1
#
_entry.id   AF-A0A6V7I2S2-F1
#
_cell.length_a   1.000
_cell.length_b   1.000
_cell.length_c   1.000
_cell.angle_alpha   90.00
_cell.angle_beta   90.00
_cell.angle_gamma   90.00
#
_symmetry.space_group_name_H-M   'P 1'
#
loop_
_entity.id
_entity.type
_entity.pdbx_description
1 polymer ?
#
loop_
_entity_poly.entity_id
_entity_poly.type
_entity_poly.pdbx_seq_one_letter_code
_entity_poly.pdbx_strand_id
1 'polypeptide(L)' 'LFENIPKLHFSTLGRDMRQFMLYTEYDIICDCLACAEGWPVESSLPYFI' A
#
# COMPACT_ATOMS: atom_id res chain seq x y z
N LEU A 1 13.69 -17.93 1.72
CA LEU A 1 12.91 -17.42 2.88
C LEU A 1 12.08 -16.17 2.51
N PHE A 2 11.38 -16.17 1.36
CA PHE A 2 10.54 -15.03 0.94
C PHE A 2 9.27 -15.49 0.21
N GLU A 3 8.64 -16.59 0.64
CA GLU A 3 7.50 -17.17 -0.09
C GLU A 3 6.11 -16.67 0.34
N ASN A 4 6.00 -15.64 1.19
CA ASN A 4 4.70 -15.10 1.62
C ASN A 4 4.73 -13.58 1.84
N ILE A 5 5.24 -12.81 0.87
CA ILE A 5 4.99 -11.36 0.86
C ILE A 5 3.66 -11.16 0.10
N PRO A 6 2.59 -10.67 0.73
CA PRO A 6 1.35 -10.37 0.03
C PRO A 6 1.65 -9.44 -1.15
N LYS A 7 1.20 -9.84 -2.35
CA LYS A 7 1.36 -9.11 -3.62
C LYS A 7 0.58 -7.78 -3.64
N LEU A 8 0.87 -6.86 -2.72
CA LEU A 8 0.16 -5.60 -2.55
C LEU A 8 1.12 -4.40 -2.41
N HIS A 9 2.29 -4.48 -3.04
CA HIS A 9 3.22 -3.36 -3.08
C HIS A 9 2.73 -2.16 -3.92
N PHE A 10 1.62 -2.31 -4.66
CA PHE A 10 1.05 -1.29 -5.55
C PHE A 10 -0.46 -1.11 -5.33
N SER A 11 -0.86 -0.98 -4.06
CA SER A 11 -2.25 -0.61 -3.73
C SER A 11 -2.52 0.83 -4.15
N THR A 12 -3.57 1.05 -4.94
CA THR A 12 -4.14 2.39 -5.23
C THR A 12 -5.00 2.91 -4.07
N LEU A 13 -4.95 2.30 -2.89
CA LEU A 13 -5.66 2.82 -1.73
C LEU A 13 -4.87 3.97 -1.11
N GLY A 14 -5.59 4.95 -0.57
CA GLY A 14 -4.97 6.05 0.18
C GLY A 14 -4.19 5.54 1.38
N ARG A 15 -3.22 6.33 1.85
CA ARG A 15 -2.37 6.00 3.00
C ARG A 15 -3.16 5.40 4.16
N ASP A 16 -4.21 6.09 4.59
CA ASP A 16 -4.98 5.70 5.78
C ASP A 16 -5.69 4.35 5.59
N MET A 17 -6.19 4.09 4.39
CA MET A 17 -6.83 2.82 4.06
C MET A 17 -5.80 1.67 3.99
N ARG A 18 -4.59 1.92 3.47
CA ARG A 18 -3.50 0.94 3.51
C ARG A 18 -3.10 0.60 4.94
N GLN A 19 -2.95 1.61 5.81
CA GLN A 19 -2.64 1.41 7.23
C GLN A 19 -3.75 0.62 7.94
N PHE A 20 -5.01 0.99 7.69
CA PHE A 20 -6.16 0.30 8.27
C PHE A 20 -6.19 -1.18 7.91
N MET A 21 -6.00 -1.51 6.63
CA MET A 21 -5.98 -2.91 6.16
C MET A 21 -4.82 -3.71 6.78
N LEU A 22 -3.61 -3.13 6.78
CA LEU A 22 -2.44 -3.81 7.32
C LEU A 22 -2.54 -4.05 8.82
N TYR A 23 -3.08 -3.08 9.56
CA TYR A 23 -3.31 -3.21 10.98
C TYR A 23 -4.40 -4.23 11.29
N THR A 24 -5.52 -4.19 10.57
CA THR A 24 -6.67 -5.08 10.84
C THR A 24 -6.36 -6.54 10.52
N GLU A 25 -5.68 -6.82 9.40
CA GLU A 25 -5.43 -8.19 8.93
C GLU A 25 -4.17 -8.80 9.54
N TYR A 26 -3.16 -7.96 9.84
CA TYR A 26 -1.82 -8.45 10.17
C TYR A 26 -1.22 -7.82 11.44
N ASP A 27 -1.91 -6.89 12.10
CA ASP A 27 -1.38 -6.11 13.24
C ASP A 27 -0.06 -5.38 12.89
N ILE A 28 0.04 -4.90 11.64
CA ILE A 28 1.22 -4.21 11.11
C ILE A 28 0.93 -2.72 10.93
N ILE A 29 1.85 -1.89 11.40
CA ILE A 29 1.92 -0.46 11.06
C ILE A 29 3.01 -0.26 10.01
N CYS A 30 2.66 0.33 8.86
CA CYS A 30 3.59 0.49 7.75
C CYS A 30 4.35 1.82 7.84
N ASP A 31 5.68 1.77 7.85
CA ASP A 31 6.57 2.92 7.94
C ASP A 31 7.37 3.15 6.64
N CYS A 32 6.92 2.59 5.52
CA CYS A 32 7.59 2.76 4.24
C CYS A 32 7.56 4.23 3.77
N LEU A 33 8.47 4.59 2.86
CA LEU A 33 8.62 5.95 2.33
C LEU A 33 7.29 6.55 1.85
N ALA A 34 6.48 5.79 1.12
CA ALA A 34 5.19 6.24 0.60
C ALA A 34 4.17 6.56 1.71
N CYS A 35 4.22 5.84 2.85
CA CYS A 35 3.36 6.10 4.01
C CYS A 35 3.89 7.26 4.86
N ALA A 36 5.22 7.42 4.94
CA ALA A 36 5.87 8.53 5.64
C ALA A 36 5.65 9.87 4.91
N GLU A 37 5.74 9.87 3.58
CA GLU A 37 5.57 11.08 2.75
C GLU A 37 4.11 11.31 2.31
N GLY A 38 3.19 10.40 2.66
CA GLY A 38 1.78 10.54 2.32
C GLY A 38 1.50 10.53 0.82
N TRP A 39 2.21 9.68 0.06
CA TRP A 39 2.09 9.62 -1.40
C TRP A 39 0.62 9.46 -1.82
N PRO A 40 0.17 10.25 -2.81
CA PRO A 40 -1.20 10.22 -3.28
C PRO A 40 -1.53 8.86 -3.93
N VAL A 41 -2.83 8.55 -3.95
CA VAL A 41 -3.35 7.50 -4.82
C VAL A 41 -3.16 7.95 -6.25
N GLU A 42 -2.20 7.41 -6.98
CA GLU A 42 -2.18 7.60 -8.42
C GLU A 42 -3.35 6.83 -9.03
N SER A 43 -4.48 7.52 -9.22
CA SER A 43 -5.60 7.06 -10.04
C SER A 43 -5.42 7.38 -11.53
N SER A 44 -4.22 7.80 -11.95
CA SER A 44 -3.96 8.23 -13.32
C SER A 44 -2.64 7.73 -13.87
N LEU A 45 -2.39 6.43 -13.83
CA LEU A 45 -1.67 5.82 -14.94
C LEU A 45 -2.71 5.66 -16.07
N PRO A 46 -2.56 6.34 -17.22
CA PRO A 46 -3.39 6.00 -18.38
C PRO A 46 -3.10 4.52 -18.66
N TYR A 47 -4.15 3.71 -18.71
CA TYR A 47 -4.08 2.38 -19.29
C TYR A 47 -3.50 2.53 -20.70
N PHE A 48 -2.20 2.30 -20.85
CA PHE A 48 -1.64 2.01 -22.16
C PHE A 48 -2.08 0.58 -22.49
N ILE A 49 -3.09 0.54 -23.36
CA ILE A 49 -3.57 -0.64 -24.10
C ILE A 49 -2.39 -1.29 -24.83
#